data_AF-A0A401RLZ3-F1
#
_entry.id   AF-A0A401RLZ3-F1
#
_cell.length_a   1.000
_cell.length_b   1.000
_cell.length_c   1.000
_cell.angle_alpha   90.00
_cell.angle_beta   90.00
_cell.angle_gamma   90.00
#
_symmetry.space_group_name_H-M   'P 1'
#
loop_
_entity.id
_entity.type
_entity.pdbx_description
1 polymer ?
#
loop_
_entity_poly.entity_id
_entity_poly.type
_entity_poly.pdbx_seq_one_letter_code
_entity_poly.pdbx_strand_id
1 'polypeptide(L)'
;MKKMKKSKSEKKQNVHIIIEKFLKSYRRHCTQTSSTISPMLMENLQKCIENERMLTKFILARPEASEVDLPAVTLQPLLMTIRDERYMYGKELCVWHITLNNEDVANLALVLELRGRTSYPFSKIELLDCGIDTWSIERLGKAVNVSALTNIVLDFNE
;
A
#
# COMPACT_ATOMS: atom_id res chain seq x y z
N MET A 1 -27.48 27.83 7.98
CA MET A 1 -26.76 26.92 7.06
C MET A 1 -26.98 25.47 7.51
N LYS A 2 -27.83 24.69 6.82
CA LYS A 2 -28.07 23.27 7.16
C LYS A 2 -26.99 22.42 6.50
N LYS A 3 -26.15 21.74 7.31
CA LYS A 3 -25.23 20.70 6.83
C LYS A 3 -26.04 19.60 6.13
N MET A 4 -25.88 19.45 4.82
CA MET A 4 -26.46 18.32 4.09
C MET A 4 -25.81 17.03 4.60
N LYS A 5 -26.61 16.22 5.30
CA LYS A 5 -26.30 14.81 5.57
C LYS A 5 -26.26 14.11 4.21
N LYS A 6 -25.06 13.93 3.62
CA LYS A 6 -24.88 13.01 2.47
C LYS A 6 -25.60 11.71 2.78
N SER A 7 -26.50 11.29 1.88
CA SER A 7 -27.36 10.13 2.09
C SER A 7 -26.50 8.88 2.29
N LYS A 8 -26.94 7.95 3.16
CA LYS A 8 -26.21 6.70 3.44
C LYS A 8 -25.94 5.90 2.15
N SER A 9 -26.87 5.98 1.20
CA SER A 9 -26.78 5.37 -0.14
C SER A 9 -25.64 5.96 -0.98
N GLU A 10 -25.51 7.29 -1.04
CA GLU A 10 -24.41 7.94 -1.80
C GLU A 10 -23.05 7.62 -1.20
N LYS A 11 -22.92 7.59 0.13
CA LYS A 11 -21.65 7.22 0.78
C LYS A 11 -21.26 5.78 0.46
N LYS A 12 -22.21 4.85 0.54
CA LYS A 12 -22.02 3.44 0.17
C LYS A 12 -21.55 3.28 -1.27
N GLN A 13 -22.24 3.95 -2.21
CA GLN A 13 -21.88 3.90 -3.63
C GLN A 13 -20.48 4.48 -3.89
N ASN A 14 -20.10 5.55 -3.19
CA ASN A 14 -18.77 6.15 -3.33
C ASN A 14 -17.64 5.23 -2.83
N VAL A 15 -17.82 4.55 -1.69
CA VAL A 15 -16.81 3.60 -1.18
C VAL A 15 -16.62 2.46 -2.17
N HIS A 16 -17.71 1.84 -2.62
CA HIS A 16 -17.66 0.74 -3.58
C HIS A 16 -16.93 1.14 -4.86
N ILE A 17 -17.26 2.29 -5.46
CA ILE A 17 -16.60 2.77 -6.68
C ILE A 17 -15.09 2.97 -6.46
N ILE A 18 -14.69 3.56 -5.33
CA ILE A 18 -13.29 3.84 -5.03
C ILE A 18 -12.49 2.54 -4.84
N ILE A 19 -13.01 1.59 -4.06
CA ILE A 19 -12.31 0.34 -3.78
C ILE A 19 -12.27 -0.56 -5.00
N GLU A 20 -13.35 -0.68 -5.78
CA GLU A 20 -13.37 -1.43 -7.04
C GLU A 20 -12.37 -0.86 -8.06
N LYS A 21 -12.30 0.47 -8.17
CA LYS A 21 -11.35 1.12 -9.06
C LYS A 21 -9.91 0.82 -8.63
N PHE A 22 -9.62 0.91 -7.33
CA PHE A 22 -8.32 0.55 -6.77
C PHE A 22 -7.97 -0.91 -7.09
N LEU A 23 -8.89 -1.83 -6.84
CA LEU A 23 -8.71 -3.26 -7.06
C LEU A 23 -8.44 -3.59 -8.54
N LYS A 24 -9.18 -2.96 -9.46
CA LYS A 24 -8.95 -3.10 -10.90
C LYS A 24 -7.57 -2.62 -11.33
N SER A 25 -7.15 -1.46 -10.82
CA SER A 25 -5.83 -0.91 -11.12
C SER A 25 -4.71 -1.76 -10.53
N TYR A 26 -4.86 -2.26 -9.30
CA TYR A 26 -3.91 -3.18 -8.67
C TYR A 26 -3.71 -4.46 -9.48
N ARG A 27 -4.80 -5.12 -9.89
CA ARG A 27 -4.73 -6.32 -10.75
C ARG A 27 -3.99 -6.03 -12.05
N ARG A 28 -4.32 -4.91 -12.71
CA ARG A 28 -3.65 -4.49 -13.95
C ARG A 28 -2.15 -4.28 -13.73
N HIS A 29 -1.76 -3.60 -12.66
CA HIS A 29 -0.34 -3.37 -12.38
C HIS A 29 0.40 -4.66 -12.02
N CYS A 30 -0.23 -5.61 -11.31
CA CYS A 30 0.35 -6.93 -11.06
C CYS A 30 0.68 -7.66 -12.38
N THR A 31 -0.25 -7.65 -13.34
CA THR A 31 0.00 -8.22 -14.68
C THR A 31 1.13 -7.49 -15.42
N GLN A 32 1.19 -6.16 -15.32
CA GLN A 32 2.21 -5.35 -16.01
C GLN A 32 3.63 -5.57 -15.48
N THR A 33 3.78 -5.81 -14.18
CA THR A 33 5.09 -5.99 -13.55
C THR A 33 5.40 -7.46 -13.26
N SER A 34 4.61 -8.40 -13.80
CA SER A 34 4.75 -9.84 -13.54
C SER A 34 4.76 -10.19 -12.05
N SER A 35 3.96 -9.51 -11.23
CA SER A 35 3.78 -9.82 -9.81
C SER A 35 2.58 -10.73 -9.61
N THR A 36 2.69 -11.67 -8.68
CA THR A 36 1.50 -12.37 -8.17
C THR A 36 0.62 -11.41 -7.39
N ILE A 37 -0.69 -11.58 -7.52
CA ILE A 37 -1.69 -10.82 -6.77
C ILE A 37 -1.64 -11.30 -5.31
N SER A 38 -1.47 -10.37 -4.36
CA SER A 38 -1.44 -10.74 -2.94
C SER A 38 -2.84 -11.18 -2.44
N PRO A 39 -3.01 -12.43 -1.98
CA PRO A 39 -4.30 -12.92 -1.48
C PRO A 39 -4.80 -12.12 -0.27
N MET A 40 -3.89 -11.78 0.66
CA MET A 40 -4.24 -11.02 1.86
C MET A 40 -4.71 -9.60 1.53
N LEU A 41 -4.06 -8.90 0.61
CA LEU A 41 -4.52 -7.57 0.19
C LEU A 41 -5.89 -7.65 -0.50
N MET A 42 -6.10 -8.67 -1.34
CA MET A 42 -7.38 -8.90 -2.00
C MET A 42 -8.51 -9.15 -1.00
N GLU A 43 -8.27 -10.00 0.00
CA GLU A 43 -9.24 -10.27 1.07
C GLU A 43 -9.57 -8.99 1.85
N ASN A 44 -8.56 -8.18 2.18
CA ASN A 44 -8.77 -6.91 2.88
C ASN A 44 -9.59 -5.90 2.06
N LEU A 45 -9.34 -5.80 0.75
CA LEU A 45 -10.13 -4.96 -0.15
C LEU A 45 -11.58 -5.44 -0.27
N GLN A 46 -11.78 -6.75 -0.37
CA GLN A 46 -13.12 -7.35 -0.43
C GLN A 46 -13.91 -7.09 0.86
N LYS A 47 -13.28 -7.27 2.03
CA LYS A 47 -13.87 -6.89 3.33
C LYS A 47 -14.21 -5.40 3.40
N CYS A 48 -13.42 -4.52 2.78
CA CYS A 48 -13.72 -3.09 2.72
C CYS A 48 -15.00 -2.80 1.92
N ILE A 49 -15.22 -3.50 0.81
CA ILE A 49 -16.44 -3.40 0.00
C ILE A 49 -17.65 -3.88 0.81
N GLU A 50 -17.55 -5.06 1.42
CA GLU A 50 -18.63 -5.68 2.20
C GLU A 50 -19.03 -4.84 3.41
N ASN A 51 -18.05 -4.29 4.12
CA ASN A 51 -18.27 -3.49 5.33
C ASN A 51 -18.48 -2.00 5.06
N GLU A 52 -18.48 -1.56 3.80
CA GLU A 52 -18.62 -0.17 3.38
C GLU A 52 -17.58 0.77 4.02
N ARG A 53 -16.31 0.31 4.08
CA ARG A 53 -15.20 1.07 4.68
C ARG A 53 -14.13 1.38 3.63
N MET A 54 -13.44 2.50 3.83
CA MET A 54 -12.20 2.76 3.11
C MET A 54 -11.09 1.88 3.67
N LEU A 55 -10.21 1.40 2.79
CA LEU A 55 -9.01 0.69 3.19
C LEU A 55 -8.03 1.68 3.83
N THR A 56 -7.81 1.56 5.13
CA THR A 56 -6.84 2.40 5.85
C THR A 56 -5.52 1.69 6.10
N LYS A 57 -5.52 0.36 6.12
CA LYS A 57 -4.33 -0.48 6.37
C LYS A 57 -4.09 -1.39 5.18
N PHE A 58 -2.95 -1.21 4.52
CA PHE A 58 -2.48 -2.09 3.46
C PHE A 58 -1.58 -3.14 4.08
N ILE A 59 -1.87 -4.42 3.84
CA ILE A 59 -0.99 -5.51 4.24
C ILE A 59 -0.68 -6.31 2.99
N LEU A 60 0.59 -6.29 2.61
CA LEU A 60 1.15 -7.02 1.50
C LEU A 60 2.14 -8.03 2.07
N ALA A 61 1.84 -9.32 1.92
CA ALA A 61 2.76 -10.37 2.36
C ALA A 61 2.90 -11.46 1.32
N ARG A 62 4.00 -12.21 1.43
CA ARG A 62 4.22 -13.45 0.70
C ARG A 62 3.16 -14.49 1.11
N PRO A 63 2.52 -15.20 0.16
CA PRO A 63 1.62 -16.30 0.47
C PRO A 63 2.39 -17.46 1.12
N GLU A 64 1.80 -18.12 2.12
CA GLU A 64 2.42 -19.27 2.81
C GLU A 64 2.65 -20.47 1.86
N ALA A 65 1.76 -20.66 0.88
CA ALA A 65 1.79 -21.75 -0.09
C ALA A 65 2.26 -21.26 -1.47
N SER A 66 3.43 -20.62 -1.54
CA SER A 66 3.97 -20.21 -2.85
C SER A 66 4.33 -21.44 -3.68
N GLU A 67 3.57 -21.69 -4.74
CA GLU A 67 3.94 -22.67 -5.77
C GLU A 67 5.25 -22.24 -6.43
N VAL A 68 6.14 -23.21 -6.66
CA VAL A 68 7.53 -22.98 -7.13
C VAL A 68 7.59 -22.22 -8.46
N ASP A 69 6.51 -22.27 -9.25
CA ASP A 69 6.46 -21.73 -10.61
C ASP A 69 5.73 -20.37 -10.74
N LEU A 70 5.15 -19.84 -9.65
CA LEU A 70 4.48 -18.53 -9.70
C LEU A 70 5.46 -17.38 -9.39
N PRO A 71 5.35 -16.23 -10.09
CA PRO A 71 6.13 -15.06 -9.75
C PRO A 71 5.90 -14.63 -8.28
N ALA A 72 6.90 -14.02 -7.66
CA ALA A 72 6.74 -13.50 -6.31
C ALA A 72 5.73 -12.34 -6.25
N VAL A 73 5.15 -12.13 -5.07
CA VAL A 73 4.43 -10.88 -4.76
C VAL A 73 5.46 -9.76 -4.59
N THR A 74 5.29 -8.65 -5.30
CA THR A 74 6.19 -7.48 -5.21
C THR A 74 5.45 -6.23 -4.72
N LEU A 75 6.21 -5.26 -4.19
CA LEU A 75 5.67 -4.00 -3.67
C LEU A 75 5.23 -3.04 -4.79
N GLN A 76 5.94 -3.06 -5.92
CA GLN A 76 5.77 -2.12 -7.02
C GLN A 76 4.31 -1.93 -7.49
N PRO A 77 3.50 -2.98 -7.78
CA PRO A 77 2.10 -2.81 -8.19
C PRO A 77 1.26 -2.02 -7.20
N LEU A 78 1.49 -2.21 -5.89
CA LEU A 78 0.74 -1.52 -4.86
C LEU A 78 1.07 -0.03 -4.85
N LEU A 79 2.35 0.32 -4.94
CA LEU A 79 2.79 1.72 -5.00
C LEU A 79 2.30 2.42 -6.27
N MET A 80 2.35 1.74 -7.42
CA MET A 80 1.78 2.24 -8.68
C MET A 80 0.28 2.53 -8.52
N THR A 81 -0.47 1.61 -7.92
CA THR A 81 -1.92 1.77 -7.70
C THR A 81 -2.25 2.95 -6.79
N ILE A 82 -1.55 3.08 -5.65
CA ILE A 82 -1.72 4.21 -4.71
C ILE A 82 -1.48 5.54 -5.44
N ARG A 83 -0.47 5.57 -6.33
CA ARG A 83 -0.11 6.75 -7.12
C ARG A 83 -1.15 7.11 -8.17
N ASP A 84 -1.50 6.16 -9.03
CA ASP A 84 -2.41 6.36 -10.16
C ASP A 84 -3.82 6.68 -9.69
N GLU A 85 -4.29 6.02 -8.63
CA GLU A 85 -5.61 6.25 -8.05
C GLU A 85 -5.65 7.41 -7.05
N ARG A 86 -4.49 8.01 -6.74
CA ARG A 86 -4.34 9.08 -5.73
C ARG A 86 -5.05 8.72 -4.43
N TYR A 87 -4.79 7.50 -3.95
CA TYR A 87 -5.54 6.93 -2.84
C TYR A 87 -5.13 7.55 -1.49
N MET A 88 -5.89 8.55 -1.01
CA MET A 88 -5.55 9.36 0.19
C MET A 88 -6.09 8.80 1.52
N TYR A 89 -6.70 7.62 1.53
CA TYR A 89 -7.30 7.07 2.75
C TYR A 89 -6.34 6.16 3.53
N GLY A 90 -5.20 5.80 2.94
CA GLY A 90 -4.15 4.98 3.55
C GLY A 90 -3.52 5.63 4.77
N LYS A 91 -3.39 4.85 5.85
CA LYS A 91 -2.77 5.22 7.12
C LYS A 91 -1.60 4.32 7.48
N GLU A 92 -1.73 3.03 7.21
CA GLU A 92 -0.72 2.03 7.52
C GLU A 92 -0.34 1.26 6.25
N LEU A 93 0.96 1.10 6.00
CA LEU A 93 1.49 0.25 4.94
C LEU A 93 2.41 -0.81 5.55
N CYS A 94 1.98 -2.06 5.46
CA CYS A 94 2.66 -3.22 6.01
C CYS A 94 3.14 -4.11 4.87
N VAL A 95 4.43 -4.38 4.83
CA VAL A 95 5.09 -5.26 3.86
C VAL A 95 5.84 -6.33 4.64
N TRP A 96 5.46 -7.60 4.47
CA TRP A 96 5.97 -8.70 5.28
C TRP A 96 6.50 -9.84 4.40
N HIS A 97 7.70 -10.34 4.70
CA HIS A 97 8.32 -11.49 4.03
C HIS A 97 8.49 -11.31 2.51
N ILE A 98 8.59 -10.06 2.06
CA ILE A 98 8.82 -9.69 0.66
C ILE A 98 10.16 -8.97 0.61
N THR A 99 11.12 -9.55 -0.11
CA THR A 99 12.43 -8.93 -0.34
C THR A 99 12.24 -7.65 -1.14
N LEU A 100 12.73 -6.53 -0.60
CA LEU A 100 12.70 -5.23 -1.26
C LEU A 100 14.09 -4.92 -1.82
N ASN A 101 14.14 -4.59 -3.10
CA ASN A 101 15.37 -4.07 -3.69
C ASN A 101 15.46 -2.54 -3.48
N ASN A 102 16.60 -1.96 -3.85
CA ASN A 102 16.85 -0.52 -3.70
C ASN A 102 15.84 0.35 -4.48
N GLU A 103 15.34 -0.13 -5.62
CA GLU A 103 14.31 0.58 -6.39
C GLU A 103 12.95 0.55 -5.67
N ASP A 104 12.56 -0.58 -5.07
CA ASP A 104 11.34 -0.69 -4.27
C ASP A 104 11.36 0.31 -3.10
N VAL A 105 12.48 0.36 -2.36
CA VAL A 105 12.65 1.26 -1.22
C VAL A 105 12.69 2.73 -1.67
N ALA A 106 13.34 3.04 -2.78
CA ALA A 106 13.34 4.38 -3.34
C ALA A 106 11.92 4.84 -3.72
N ASN A 107 11.14 3.97 -4.36
CA ASN A 107 9.77 4.25 -4.75
C ASN A 107 8.85 4.39 -3.54
N LEU A 108 9.02 3.54 -2.52
CA LEU A 108 8.30 3.66 -1.25
C LEU A 108 8.60 5.01 -0.60
N ALA A 109 9.88 5.39 -0.52
CA ALA A 109 10.30 6.66 0.06
C ALA A 109 9.66 7.86 -0.66
N LEU A 110 9.56 7.83 -2.01
CA LEU A 110 8.86 8.86 -2.77
C LEU A 110 7.36 8.95 -2.46
N VAL A 111 6.69 7.84 -2.14
CA VAL A 111 5.28 7.84 -1.72
C VAL A 111 5.11 8.43 -0.32
N LEU A 112 6.11 8.27 0.56
CA LEU A 112 6.08 8.78 1.93
C LEU A 112 6.40 10.27 2.02
N GLU A 113 7.24 10.79 1.12
CA GLU A 113 7.67 12.18 1.12
C GLU A 113 6.51 13.15 0.83
N LEU A 114 6.35 14.17 1.68
CA LEU A 114 5.38 15.26 1.52
C LEU A 114 5.83 16.34 0.51
N ARG A 115 6.67 15.96 -0.45
CA ARG A 115 7.32 16.90 -1.41
C ARG A 115 6.71 16.88 -2.81
N GLY A 116 5.62 16.14 -3.01
CA GLY A 116 4.93 16.00 -4.30
C GLY A 116 3.63 16.79 -4.43
N ARG A 117 2.96 16.63 -5.58
CA ARG A 117 1.60 17.14 -5.83
C ARG A 117 0.54 16.49 -4.94
N THR A 118 0.87 15.31 -4.44
CA THR A 118 0.02 14.49 -3.59
C THR A 118 0.77 14.19 -2.30
N SER A 119 0.12 14.44 -1.17
CA SER A 119 0.59 14.06 0.16
C SER A 119 -0.21 12.88 0.65
N TYR A 120 0.39 11.69 0.66
CA TYR A 120 -0.26 10.48 1.19
C TYR A 120 -0.16 10.46 2.72
N PRO A 121 -1.26 10.26 3.46
CA PRO A 121 -1.27 10.46 4.90
C PRO A 121 -0.91 9.18 5.67
N PHE A 122 0.12 8.46 5.20
CA PHE A 122 0.65 7.28 5.89
C PHE A 122 1.33 7.73 7.19
N SER A 123 0.82 7.24 8.32
CA SER A 123 1.38 7.48 9.65
C SER A 123 2.20 6.30 10.16
N LYS A 124 2.06 5.12 9.55
CA LYS A 124 2.79 3.93 9.96
C LYS A 124 3.31 3.13 8.77
N ILE A 125 4.55 2.67 8.87
CA ILE A 125 5.10 1.61 8.01
C ILE A 125 5.59 0.43 8.85
N GLU A 126 5.39 -0.77 8.32
CA GLU A 126 5.99 -2.00 8.83
C GLU A 126 6.68 -2.70 7.66
N LEU A 127 8.00 -2.91 7.76
CA LEU A 127 8.80 -3.68 6.82
C LEU A 127 9.39 -4.86 7.61
N LEU A 128 8.70 -6.00 7.60
CA LEU A 128 9.09 -7.18 8.36
C LEU A 128 9.76 -8.19 7.45
N ASP A 129 11.00 -8.59 7.75
CA ASP A 129 11.74 -9.58 6.95
C ASP A 129 11.74 -9.22 5.45
N CYS A 130 12.23 -8.01 5.16
CA CYS A 130 12.24 -7.42 3.83
C CYS A 130 13.65 -7.35 3.21
N GLY A 131 14.69 -7.79 3.92
CA GLY A 131 16.08 -7.76 3.45
C GLY A 131 16.60 -6.34 3.20
N ILE A 132 16.24 -5.39 4.07
CA ILE A 132 16.60 -3.97 3.91
C ILE A 132 18.10 -3.77 4.16
N ASP A 133 18.83 -3.37 3.12
CA ASP A 133 20.26 -3.07 3.20
C ASP A 133 20.57 -1.67 3.77
N THR A 134 21.86 -1.38 4.02
CA THR A 134 22.30 -0.08 4.57
C THR A 134 21.87 1.10 3.70
N TRP A 135 21.96 0.96 2.37
CA TRP A 135 21.56 2.02 1.45
C TRP A 135 20.06 2.31 1.55
N SER A 136 19.26 1.26 1.65
CA SER A 136 17.80 1.32 1.78
C SER A 136 17.39 2.00 3.09
N ILE A 137 18.05 1.69 4.19
CA ILE A 137 17.84 2.39 5.49
C ILE A 137 18.15 3.87 5.36
N GLU A 138 19.30 4.24 4.77
CA GLU A 138 19.66 5.64 4.57
C GLU A 138 18.65 6.39 3.69
N ARG A 139 18.20 5.74 2.62
CA ARG A 139 17.20 6.30 1.70
C ARG A 139 15.86 6.52 2.39
N LEU A 140 15.41 5.54 3.17
CA LEU A 140 14.17 5.62 3.94
C LEU A 140 14.27 6.70 5.02
N GLY A 141 15.38 6.74 5.78
CA GLY A 141 15.63 7.73 6.83
C GLY A 141 15.53 9.18 6.32
N LYS A 142 16.00 9.46 5.10
CA LYS A 142 15.82 10.77 4.45
C LYS A 142 14.34 11.12 4.23
N ALA A 143 13.52 10.14 3.84
CA ALA A 143 12.09 10.36 3.62
C ALA A 143 11.32 10.55 4.94
N VAL A 144 11.71 9.86 6.01
CA VAL A 144 11.06 9.96 7.33
C VAL A 144 10.97 11.42 7.79
N ASN A 145 12.07 12.17 7.67
CA ASN A 145 12.17 13.58 8.07
C ASN A 145 11.16 14.52 7.38
N VAL A 146 10.58 14.08 6.26
CA VAL A 146 9.66 14.87 5.44
C VAL A 146 8.38 14.10 5.13
N SER A 147 8.04 13.13 5.97
CA SER A 147 6.85 12.29 5.87
C SER A 147 5.83 12.61 6.96
N ALA A 148 4.65 11.98 6.90
CA ALA A 148 3.65 12.00 7.96
C ALA A 148 3.82 10.84 8.97
N LEU A 149 4.92 10.08 8.89
CA LEU A 149 5.13 8.89 9.71
C LEU A 149 5.34 9.24 11.19
N THR A 150 4.62 8.53 12.04
CA THR A 150 4.79 8.53 13.51
C THR A 150 5.33 7.20 14.01
N ASN A 151 5.22 6.12 13.22
CA ASN A 151 5.60 4.78 13.60
C ASN A 151 6.31 4.07 12.44
N ILE A 152 7.47 3.48 12.75
CA ILE A 152 8.29 2.73 11.80
C ILE A 152 8.69 1.44 12.50
N VAL A 153 8.40 0.30 11.87
CA VAL A 153 8.78 -1.03 12.35
C VAL A 153 9.62 -1.69 11.26
N LEU A 154 10.83 -2.11 11.61
CA LEU A 154 11.82 -2.70 10.69
C LEU A 154 12.33 -4.05 11.22
N ASP A 155 11.49 -4.81 11.92
CA ASP A 155 11.93 -6.04 12.59
C ASP A 155 12.36 -7.11 11.57
N PHE A 156 13.31 -7.96 11.98
CA PHE A 156 13.84 -9.07 11.18
C PHE A 156 14.48 -8.66 9.85
N ASN A 157 15.05 -7.46 9.76
CA ASN A 157 15.96 -7.09 8.67
C ASN A 157 17.40 -7.17 9.19
N GLU A 158 18.19 -8.12 8.65
CA GLU A 158 19.60 -8.36 9.01
C GLU A 158 20.58 -7.71 8.03
#